data_AF-A0A9P7RU58-F1
#
_entry.id   AF-A0A9P7RU58-F1
#
_cell.length_a   1.000
_cell.length_b   1.000
_cell.length_c   1.000
_cell.angle_alpha   90.00
_cell.angle_beta   90.00
_cell.angle_gamma   90.00
#
_symmetry.space_group_name_H-M   'P 1'
#
loop_
_entity.id
_entity.type
_entity.pdbx_description
1 polymer ?
#
loop_
_entity_poly.entity_id
_entity_poly.type
_entity_poly.pdbx_seq_one_letter_code
_entity_poly.pdbx_strand_id
1 'polypeptide(L)' 'MAVDADTKAAIQAKLEARDAHLRESWVRAMETRLVRDELEKCQKTEGVNHYESCKWLADLYLDKLRDSRVKGYKQIDV' A
#
# COMPACT_ATOMS: atom_id res chain seq x y z
N MET A 1 -36.03 14.02 9.04
CA MET A 1 -35.71 14.40 7.65
C MET A 1 -35.66 13.10 6.85
N ALA A 2 -36.59 12.90 5.92
CA ALA A 2 -36.56 11.73 5.06
C ALA A 2 -35.35 11.87 4.13
N VAL A 3 -34.39 10.96 4.24
CA VAL A 3 -33.29 10.88 3.27
C VAL A 3 -33.90 10.28 2.01
N ASP A 4 -34.08 11.11 0.98
CA ASP A 4 -34.61 10.71 -0.33
C ASP A 4 -33.83 9.51 -0.88
N ALA A 5 -34.48 8.63 -1.65
CA ALA A 5 -33.82 7.43 -2.19
C ALA A 5 -32.53 7.77 -2.97
N ASP A 6 -32.52 8.90 -3.68
CA ASP A 6 -31.38 9.39 -4.44
C ASP A 6 -30.21 9.85 -3.54
N THR A 7 -30.51 10.48 -2.40
CA THR A 7 -29.47 10.88 -1.44
C THR A 7 -28.88 9.67 -0.72
N LYS A 8 -29.67 8.61 -0.47
CA LYS A 8 -29.15 7.32 0.03
C LYS A 8 -28.20 6.65 -0.97
N ALA A 9 -28.58 6.60 -2.25
CA ALA A 9 -27.75 6.03 -3.31
C ALA A 9 -26.41 6.80 -3.45
N ALA A 10 -26.45 8.13 -3.40
CA ALA A 10 -25.24 8.96 -3.46
C ALA A 10 -24.31 8.76 -2.24
N ILE A 11 -24.86 8.52 -1.04
CA ILE A 11 -24.06 8.21 0.15
C ILE A 11 -23.41 6.84 0.01
N GLN A 12 -24.16 5.83 -0.44
CA GLN A 12 -23.66 4.48 -0.64
C GLN A 12 -22.49 4.45 -1.64
N ALA A 13 -22.64 5.11 -2.79
CA ALA A 13 -21.58 5.21 -3.80
C ALA A 13 -20.31 5.88 -3.25
N LYS A 14 -20.45 6.89 -2.38
CA LYS A 14 -19.30 7.54 -1.72
C LYS A 14 -18.60 6.62 -0.73
N LEU A 15 -19.33 5.77 -0.01
CA LEU A 15 -18.74 4.79 0.92
C LEU A 15 -17.98 3.71 0.15
N GLU A 16 -18.56 3.20 -0.94
CA GLU A 16 -17.91 2.20 -1.79
C GLU A 16 -16.61 2.71 -2.40
N ALA A 17 -16.60 3.95 -2.90
CA ALA A 17 -15.39 4.58 -3.43
C ALA A 17 -14.28 4.73 -2.36
N ARG A 18 -14.66 5.09 -1.13
CA ARG A 18 -13.72 5.19 0.00
C ARG A 18 -13.14 3.82 0.38
N ASP A 19 -13.99 2.81 0.44
CA ASP A 19 -13.56 1.46 0.76
C ASP A 19 -12.65 0.88 -0.33
N ALA A 20 -12.95 1.13 -1.60
CA ALA A 20 -12.10 0.73 -2.73
C ALA A 20 -10.70 1.36 -2.62
N HIS A 21 -10.62 2.67 -2.38
CA HIS A 21 -9.35 3.37 -2.18
C HIS A 21 -8.55 2.81 -1.01
N LEU A 22 -9.21 2.53 0.12
CA LEU A 22 -8.54 1.93 1.28
C LEU A 22 -8.03 0.52 0.96
N ARG A 23 -8.82 -0.31 0.28
CA ARG A 23 -8.39 -1.66 -0.13
C ARG A 23 -7.16 -1.60 -1.02
N GLU A 24 -7.15 -0.74 -2.03
CA GLU A 24 -5.98 -0.57 -2.91
C GLU A 24 -4.74 -0.09 -2.15
N SER A 25 -4.93 0.84 -1.21
CA SER A 25 -3.84 1.30 -0.33
C SER A 25 -3.25 0.16 0.49
N TRP A 26 -4.09 -0.72 1.02
CA TRP A 26 -3.66 -1.92 1.74
C TRP A 26 -2.98 -2.94 0.83
N VAL A 27 -3.48 -3.16 -0.38
CA VAL A 27 -2.84 -4.05 -1.37
C VAL A 27 -1.41 -3.58 -1.65
N ARG A 28 -1.20 -2.29 -1.93
CA ARG A 28 0.14 -1.73 -2.15
C ARG A 28 1.06 -1.90 -0.93
N ALA A 29 0.52 -1.71 0.27
CA ALA A 29 1.28 -1.94 1.50
C ALA A 29 1.68 -3.43 1.68
N MET A 30 0.81 -4.35 1.27
CA MET A 30 1.10 -5.79 1.30
C MET A 30 2.12 -6.21 0.24
N GLU A 31 2.08 -5.63 -0.95
CA GLU A 31 3.11 -5.85 -1.98
C GLU A 31 4.50 -5.46 -1.47
N THR A 32 4.64 -4.31 -0.82
CA THR A 32 5.92 -3.87 -0.23
C THR A 32 6.40 -4.81 0.87
N ARG A 33 5.48 -5.40 1.66
CA ARG A 33 5.83 -6.40 2.66
C ARG A 33 6.40 -7.67 2.03
N LEU A 34 5.82 -8.14 0.93
CA LEU A 34 6.35 -9.30 0.21
C LEU A 34 7.79 -9.08 -0.28
N VAL A 35 8.08 -7.89 -0.84
CA VAL A 35 9.44 -7.54 -1.27
C VAL A 35 10.41 -7.49 -0.09
N ARG A 36 9.97 -6.96 1.06
CA ARG A 36 10.79 -6.95 2.28
C ARG A 36 11.11 -8.36 2.77
N ASP A 37 10.12 -9.23 2.81
CA ASP A 37 10.29 -10.60 3.30
C ASP A 37 11.25 -11.39 2.38
N GLU A 38 11.19 -11.13 1.07
CA GLU A 38 12.14 -11.72 0.11
C GLU A 38 13.55 -11.13 0.24
N LEU A 39 13.66 -9.82 0.44
CA LEU A 39 14.94 -9.17 0.74
C LEU A 39 15.60 -9.75 2.00
N GLU A 40 14.82 -9.98 3.06
CA GLU A 40 15.33 -10.61 4.29
C GLU A 40 15.86 -12.03 4.05
N LYS A 41 15.18 -12.83 3.22
CA LYS A 41 15.67 -14.17 2.86
C LYS A 41 16.96 -14.09 2.04
N CYS A 42 17.03 -13.17 1.08
CA CYS A 42 18.23 -12.95 0.27
C CYS A 42 19.42 -12.57 1.17
N GLN A 43 19.22 -11.64 2.11
CA GLN A 43 20.27 -11.25 3.06
C GLN A 43 20.71 -12.40 3.97
N LYS A 44 19.77 -13.25 4.42
CA LYS A 44 20.09 -14.42 5.26
C LYS A 44 20.82 -15.52 4.49
N THR A 45 20.60 -15.65 3.19
CA THR A 45 21.19 -16.71 2.35
C THR A 45 22.57 -16.33 1.81
N GLU A 46 22.72 -15.10 1.30
CA GLU A 46 23.97 -14.61 0.71
C GLU A 46 25.04 -14.21 1.74
N GLY A 47 24.63 -13.96 2.99
CA GLY A 47 25.54 -13.55 4.06
C GLY A 47 26.28 -12.27 3.70
N VAL A 48 27.61 -12.28 3.69
CA VAL A 48 28.43 -11.08 3.42
C VAL A 48 28.25 -10.54 2.00
N ASN A 49 27.84 -11.38 1.04
CA ASN A 49 27.67 -10.99 -0.37
C ASN A 49 26.33 -10.28 -0.67
N HIS A 50 25.50 -10.05 0.34
CA HIS A 50 24.16 -9.48 0.13
C HIS A 50 24.17 -8.09 -0.53
N TYR A 51 25.28 -7.35 -0.45
CA TYR A 51 25.42 -6.01 -1.05
C TYR A 51 25.39 -6.02 -2.57
N GLU A 52 25.85 -7.09 -3.22
CA GLU A 52 25.81 -7.22 -4.67
C GLU A 52 24.59 -8.03 -5.10
N SER A 53 24.39 -9.22 -4.52
CA SER A 53 23.32 -10.15 -4.91
C SER A 53 21.91 -9.61 -4.64
N CYS A 54 21.70 -8.91 -3.51
CA CYS A 54 20.37 -8.45 -3.08
C CYS A 54 20.09 -6.98 -3.39
N LYS A 55 21.00 -6.28 -4.10
CA LYS A 55 20.89 -4.84 -4.37
C LYS A 55 19.59 -4.47 -5.09
N TRP A 56 19.23 -5.24 -6.10
CA TRP A 56 18.02 -4.98 -6.90
C TRP A 56 16.73 -5.11 -6.06
N LEU A 57 16.69 -6.03 -5.08
CA LEU A 57 15.58 -6.15 -4.13
C LEU A 57 15.54 -4.97 -3.17
N ALA A 58 16.71 -4.50 -2.72
CA ALA A 58 16.80 -3.34 -1.85
C ALA A 58 16.33 -2.07 -2.58
N ASP A 59 16.77 -1.86 -3.81
CA ASP A 59 16.36 -0.71 -4.64
C ASP A 59 14.84 -0.77 -4.92
N LEU A 60 14.30 -1.94 -5.27
CA LEU A 60 12.87 -2.14 -5.48
C LEU A 60 12.05 -1.88 -4.21
N TYR A 61 12.54 -2.34 -3.05
CA TYR A 61 11.89 -2.10 -1.77
C TYR A 61 11.86 -0.60 -1.43
N LEU A 62 12.98 0.10 -1.64
CA LEU A 62 13.08 1.54 -1.38
C LEU A 62 12.16 2.36 -2.30
N ASP A 63 12.04 1.97 -3.56
CA ASP A 63 11.12 2.60 -4.52
C ASP A 63 9.67 2.43 -4.06
N LYS A 64 9.25 1.18 -3.79
CA LYS A 64 7.89 0.88 -3.34
C LYS A 64 7.55 1.50 -1.99
N LEU A 65 8.50 1.61 -1.07
CA LEU A 65 8.28 2.16 0.28
C LEU A 65 7.84 3.63 0.25
N ARG A 66 8.25 4.39 -0.78
CA ARG A 66 7.84 5.80 -0.93
C ARG A 66 6.34 5.93 -1.13
N ASP A 67 5.78 5.04 -1.95
CA ASP A 67 4.40 5.11 -2.44
C ASP A 67 3.43 4.20 -1.71
N SER A 68 3.92 3.15 -1.03
CA SER A 68 3.06 2.14 -0.39
C SER A 68 2.52 2.53 0.98
N ARG A 69 2.78 3.75 1.45
CA ARG A 69 2.23 4.22 2.73
C ARG A 69 0.72 4.39 2.61
N VAL A 70 -0.02 3.76 3.51
CA VAL A 70 -1.48 3.88 3.57
C VAL A 70 -1.83 5.33 3.92
N LYS A 71 -2.22 6.10 2.91
CA LYS A 71 -2.80 7.43 3.07
C LYS A 71 -4.30 7.23 3.29
N GLY A 72 -4.83 7.70 4.42
CA GLY A 72 -6.27 7.64 4.66
C GLY A 72 -7.06 8.35 3.55
N TYR A 73 -8.34 8.01 3.39
CA TYR A 73 -9.21 8.62 2.37
C TYR A 73 -9.41 10.13 2.57
N LYS A 74 -9.21 10.62 3.79
CA LYS A 74 -9.33 12.04 4.14
C LYS A 74 -7.94 12.67 4.07
N GLN A 75 -7.60 13.24 2.91
CA GLN A 75 -6.44 14.11 2.77
C GLN A 75 -6.77 15.44 3.47
N ILE A 76 -6.04 15.74 4.54
CA ILE A 76 -6.08 17.04 5.20
C ILE A 76 -4.80 17.72 4.79
N ASP A 77 -4.87 18.62 3.81
CA ASP A 77 -3.77 19.51 3.50
C ASP A 77 -3.66 20.52 4.65
N VAL A 78 -2.50 20.57 5.30
CA VAL A 78 -2.14 21.58 6.32
C VAL A 78 -1.19 22.58 5.69
#